data_AF-A0A8U0LZT9-F1
#
_entry.id   AF-A0A8U0LZT9-F1
#
_cell.length_a   1.000
_cell.length_b   1.000
_cell.length_c   1.000
_cell.angle_alpha   90.00
_cell.angle_beta   90.00
_cell.angle_gamma   90.00
#
_symmetry.space_group_name_H-M   'P 1'
#
loop_
_entity.id
_entity.type
_entity.pdbx_description
1 polymer ?
#
loop_
_entity_poly.entity_id
_entity_poly.type
_entity_poly.pdbx_seq_one_letter_code
_entity_poly.pdbx_strand_id
1 'polypeptide(L)'
;MRLTADELTIIRHYLQDKPVVRAYVFGSYARNEANDLSDLDLLVELDYSQPIGLQFVGMKLDLEDHLHKPVDLVSANGLSTRIRPFIEQEKELIYERSVR
;
A
#
# COMPACT_ATOMS: atom_id res chain seq x y z
N MET A 1 -1.43 11.85 -12.31
CA MET A 1 -0.23 11.85 -11.44
C MET A 1 0.27 10.42 -11.27
N ARG A 2 1.54 10.25 -10.93
CA ARG A 2 2.18 8.95 -10.62
C ARG A 2 2.93 9.08 -9.30
N LEU A 3 3.20 7.95 -8.67
CA LEU A 3 4.16 7.91 -7.56
C LEU A 3 5.53 8.36 -8.07
N THR A 4 6.11 9.31 -7.35
CA THR A 4 7.48 9.78 -7.56
C THR A 4 8.50 8.79 -7.01
N ALA A 5 9.75 8.90 -7.45
CA ALA A 5 10.83 8.06 -6.95
C ALA A 5 11.07 8.26 -5.44
N ASP A 6 10.88 9.47 -4.93
CA ASP A 6 11.04 9.81 -3.53
C ASP A 6 9.92 9.16 -2.68
N GLU A 7 8.67 9.26 -3.12
CA GLU A 7 7.54 8.59 -2.45
C GLU A 7 7.70 7.07 -2.43
N LEU A 8 8.14 6.46 -3.54
CA LEU A 8 8.46 5.03 -3.58
C LEU A 8 9.57 4.67 -2.60
N THR A 9 10.57 5.52 -2.45
CA THR A 9 11.67 5.30 -1.51
C THR A 9 11.17 5.36 -0.06
N ILE A 10 10.35 6.37 0.27
CA ILE A 10 9.71 6.52 1.60
C ILE A 10 8.88 5.28 1.93
N ILE A 11 7.98 4.86 1.03
CA ILE A 11 7.12 3.70 1.23
C ILE A 11 7.95 2.44 1.44
N ARG A 12 8.91 2.17 0.53
CA ARG A 12 9.76 0.97 0.62
C ARG A 12 10.56 0.93 1.91
N HIS A 13 11.13 2.06 2.32
CA HIS A 13 11.90 2.15 3.55
C HIS A 13 11.02 1.92 4.78
N TYR A 14 9.87 2.60 4.84
CA TYR A 14 8.92 2.46 5.94
C TYR A 14 8.40 1.03 6.09
N LEU A 15 8.17 0.30 5.00
CA LEU A 15 7.62 -1.06 5.05
C LEU A 15 8.64 -2.15 5.41
N GLN A 16 9.95 -1.85 5.45
CA GLN A 16 11.00 -2.84 5.71
C GLN A 16 10.92 -3.51 7.08
N ASP A 17 10.46 -2.77 8.10
CA ASP A 17 10.37 -3.24 9.49
C ASP A 17 8.92 -3.57 9.92
N LYS A 18 7.97 -3.53 8.97
CA LYS A 18 6.55 -3.81 9.21
C LYS A 18 6.23 -5.26 8.88
N PRO A 19 5.13 -5.81 9.41
CA PRO A 19 4.65 -7.15 9.07
C PRO A 19 3.98 -7.17 7.68
N VAL A 20 4.70 -6.70 6.65
CA VAL A 20 4.29 -6.66 5.25
C VAL A 20 5.20 -7.55 4.42
N VAL A 21 4.59 -8.45 3.66
CA VAL A 21 5.28 -9.33 2.70
C VAL A 21 5.38 -8.63 1.34
N ARG A 22 4.28 -8.04 0.86
CA ARG A 22 4.23 -7.27 -0.39
C ARG A 22 3.33 -6.07 -0.24
N ALA A 23 3.64 -5.01 -0.99
CA ALA A 23 2.75 -3.88 -1.17
C ALA A 23 2.62 -3.54 -2.65
N TYR A 24 1.41 -3.12 -3.01
CA TYR A 24 1.03 -2.73 -4.34
C TYR A 24 0.34 -1.38 -4.30
N VAL A 25 0.55 -0.57 -5.33
CA VAL A 25 -0.34 0.56 -5.61
C VAL A 25 -1.47 0.07 -6.51
N PHE A 26 -2.68 0.55 -6.29
CA PHE A 26 -3.81 0.27 -7.18
C PHE A 26 -4.61 1.56 -7.43
N GLY A 27 -5.78 1.43 -8.05
CA GLY A 27 -6.69 2.56 -8.22
C GLY A 27 -6.16 3.64 -9.15
N SER A 28 -6.44 4.90 -8.80
CA SER A 28 -6.19 6.06 -9.67
C SER A 28 -4.70 6.26 -10.00
N TYR A 29 -3.81 5.91 -9.07
CA TYR A 29 -2.36 6.00 -9.24
C TYR A 29 -1.84 4.95 -10.23
N ALA A 30 -2.33 3.71 -10.15
CA ALA A 30 -1.97 2.65 -11.09
C ALA A 30 -2.53 2.92 -12.51
N ARG A 31 -3.72 3.53 -12.62
CA ARG A 31 -4.35 3.88 -13.91
C ARG A 31 -3.86 5.18 -14.54
N ASN A 32 -2.95 5.91 -13.89
CA ASN A 32 -2.47 7.25 -14.31
C ASN A 32 -3.55 8.35 -14.28
N GLU A 33 -4.65 8.12 -13.58
CA GLU A 33 -5.81 9.02 -13.50
C GLU A 33 -5.77 9.92 -12.25
N ALA A 34 -4.83 9.67 -11.33
CA ALA A 34 -4.69 10.44 -10.09
C ALA A 34 -4.48 11.94 -10.33
N ASN A 35 -5.02 12.77 -9.45
CA ASN A 35 -4.85 14.22 -9.41
C ASN A 35 -4.41 14.68 -8.00
N ASP A 36 -4.23 15.98 -7.80
CA ASP A 36 -3.71 16.55 -6.54
C ASP A 36 -4.62 16.30 -5.32
N LEU A 37 -5.87 15.91 -5.54
CA LEU A 37 -6.84 15.58 -4.50
C LEU A 37 -7.03 14.07 -4.33
N SER A 38 -6.34 13.23 -5.11
CA SER A 38 -6.45 11.78 -5.03
C SER A 38 -5.69 11.21 -3.84
N ASP A 39 -6.35 10.31 -3.12
CA ASP A 39 -5.77 9.42 -2.14
C ASP A 39 -4.84 8.39 -2.79
N LEU A 40 -3.82 7.98 -2.04
CA LEU A 40 -2.93 6.91 -2.45
C LEU A 40 -3.47 5.56 -1.97
N ASP A 41 -4.03 4.81 -2.91
CA ASP A 41 -4.54 3.45 -2.71
C ASP A 41 -3.39 2.42 -2.61
N LEU A 42 -3.21 1.83 -1.43
CA LEU A 42 -2.18 0.81 -1.16
C LEU A 42 -2.78 -0.52 -0.73
N LEU A 43 -2.48 -1.57 -1.47
CA LEU A 43 -2.83 -2.94 -1.10
C LEU A 43 -1.62 -3.62 -0.47
N VAL A 44 -1.77 -4.12 0.75
CA VAL A 44 -0.70 -4.85 1.45
C VAL A 44 -1.05 -6.32 1.69
N GLU A 45 -0.10 -7.18 1.37
CA GLU A 45 -0.06 -8.58 1.82
C GLU A 45 0.66 -8.63 3.16
N LEU A 46 -0.08 -8.91 4.23
CA LEU A 46 0.44 -8.91 5.59
C LEU A 46 1.01 -10.27 5.99
N ASP A 47 2.00 -10.23 6.87
CA ASP A 47 2.58 -11.41 7.51
C ASP A 47 1.80 -11.79 8.77
N TYR A 48 0.81 -12.67 8.61
CA TYR A 48 -0.05 -13.13 9.71
C TYR A 48 0.63 -14.08 10.70
N SER A 49 1.92 -14.41 10.52
CA SER A 49 2.70 -15.06 11.57
C SER A 49 2.99 -14.09 12.74
N GLN A 50 2.80 -12.80 12.52
CA GLN A 50 3.02 -11.74 13.51
C GLN A 50 1.70 -11.08 13.92
N PRO A 51 1.58 -10.56 15.14
CA PRO A 51 0.42 -9.78 15.54
C PRO A 51 0.31 -8.50 14.69
N ILE A 52 -0.78 -8.34 13.95
CA ILE A 52 -1.04 -7.11 13.19
C ILE A 52 -1.77 -6.09 14.08
N GLY A 53 -2.98 -6.43 14.53
CA GLY A 53 -3.79 -5.60 15.45
C GLY A 53 -3.84 -4.12 15.06
N LEU A 54 -3.59 -3.24 16.04
CA LEU A 54 -3.57 -1.79 15.83
C LEU A 54 -2.39 -1.30 14.99
N GLN A 55 -1.37 -2.11 14.74
CA GLN A 55 -0.22 -1.71 13.92
C GLN A 55 -0.65 -1.39 12.49
N PHE A 56 -1.68 -2.06 11.96
CA PHE A 56 -2.21 -1.74 10.63
C PHE A 56 -2.76 -0.32 10.54
N VAL A 57 -3.47 0.14 11.57
CA VAL A 57 -3.99 1.50 11.64
C VAL A 57 -2.84 2.50 11.80
N GLY A 58 -1.84 2.17 12.62
CA GLY A 58 -0.61 2.97 12.74
C GLY A 58 0.11 3.13 11.41
N MET A 59 0.22 2.05 10.63
CA MET A 59 0.84 2.08 9.30
C MET A 59 0.17 3.05 8.35
N LYS A 60 -1.17 3.08 8.34
CA LYS A 60 -1.92 4.07 7.54
C LYS A 60 -1.55 5.49 7.94
N LEU A 61 -1.63 5.80 9.24
CA LEU A 61 -1.39 7.15 9.76
C LEU A 61 0.05 7.60 9.53
N ASP A 62 1.02 6.72 9.74
CA ASP A 62 2.42 7.01 9.50
C ASP A 62 2.66 7.30 8.02
N LEU A 63 2.10 6.50 7.12
CA LEU A 63 2.25 6.72 5.67
C LEU A 63 1.63 8.06 5.24
N GLU A 64 0.48 8.43 5.79
CA GLU A 64 -0.13 9.75 5.55
C GLU A 64 0.77 10.90 5.99
N ASP A 65 1.41 10.76 7.16
CA ASP A 65 2.34 11.76 7.70
C ASP A 65 3.62 11.88 6.86
N HIS A 66 4.25 10.75 6.51
CA HIS A 66 5.50 10.74 5.72
C HIS A 66 5.30 11.21 4.27
N LEU A 67 4.13 10.95 3.68
CA LEU A 67 3.84 11.31 2.28
C LEU A 67 3.09 12.64 2.16
N HIS A 68 2.68 13.24 3.28
CA HIS A 68 1.90 14.48 3.36
C HIS A 68 0.63 14.45 2.47
N LYS A 69 -0.01 13.28 2.36
CA LYS A 69 -1.23 13.10 1.55
C LYS A 69 -2.10 11.97 2.13
N PRO A 70 -3.41 11.94 1.79
CA PRO A 70 -4.28 10.84 2.21
C PRO A 70 -3.82 9.50 1.63
N VAL A 71 -3.90 8.45 2.45
CA VAL A 71 -3.52 7.07 2.07
C VAL A 71 -4.68 6.15 2.45
N ASP A 72 -5.19 5.39 1.49
CA ASP A 72 -6.10 4.27 1.77
C ASP A 72 -5.30 2.97 1.82
N LEU A 73 -5.13 2.43 3.03
CA LEU A 73 -4.38 1.20 3.25
C LEU A 73 -5.34 0.02 3.38
N VAL A 74 -5.27 -0.91 2.44
CA VAL A 74 -6.15 -2.08 2.35
C VAL A 74 -5.35 -3.36 2.49
N SER A 75 -5.85 -4.31 3.30
CA SER A 75 -5.23 -5.63 3.40
C SER A 75 -5.77 -6.58 2.32
N ALA A 76 -4.88 -7.37 1.72
CA ALA A 76 -5.27 -8.36 0.71
C ALA A 76 -6.27 -9.41 1.24
N ASN A 77 -6.30 -9.70 2.55
CA ASN A 77 -7.30 -10.59 3.16
C ASN A 77 -8.63 -9.89 3.45
N GLY A 78 -8.64 -8.56 3.63
CA GLY A 78 -9.86 -7.79 3.85
C GLY A 78 -10.68 -7.55 2.57
N LEU A 79 -10.13 -7.85 1.40
CA LEU A 79 -10.82 -7.66 0.13
C LEU A 79 -12.00 -8.63 -0.06
N SER A 80 -13.16 -8.04 -0.38
CA SER A 80 -14.32 -8.75 -0.90
C SER A 80 -13.96 -9.58 -2.13
N THR A 81 -14.50 -10.80 -2.21
CA THR A 81 -14.33 -11.70 -3.37
C THR A 81 -14.78 -11.09 -4.69
N ARG A 82 -15.71 -10.13 -4.65
CA ARG A 82 -16.18 -9.41 -5.86
C ARG A 82 -15.20 -8.36 -6.34
N ILE A 83 -14.48 -7.71 -5.43
CA ILE A 83 -13.59 -6.59 -5.75
C ILE A 83 -12.18 -7.08 -6.08
N ARG A 84 -11.74 -8.17 -5.42
CA ARG A 84 -10.41 -8.75 -5.60
C ARG A 84 -9.99 -8.89 -7.08
N PRO A 85 -10.79 -9.45 -8.00
CA PRO A 85 -10.35 -9.62 -9.39
C PRO A 85 -10.01 -8.31 -10.09
N PHE A 86 -10.72 -7.22 -9.79
CA PHE A 86 -10.47 -5.90 -10.37
C PHE A 86 -9.15 -5.32 -9.87
N ILE A 87 -8.91 -5.38 -8.55
CA ILE A 87 -7.66 -4.89 -7.96
C ILE A 87 -6.47 -5.74 -8.45
N GLU A 88 -6.60 -7.06 -8.54
CA GLU A 88 -5.52 -7.94 -9.01
C GLU A 88 -5.11 -7.66 -10.46
N GLN A 89 -6.01 -7.18 -11.32
CA GLN A 89 -5.70 -6.81 -12.70
C GLN A 89 -5.00 -5.46 -12.83
N GLU A 90 -5.24 -4.53 -11.89
CA GLU A 90 -4.76 -3.15 -11.97
C GLU A 90 -3.58 -2.88 -11.04
N LYS A 91 -3.32 -3.74 -10.05
CA LYS A 91 -2.29 -3.47 -9.04
C LYS A 91 -0.88 -3.53 -9.62
N GLU A 92 -0.03 -2.60 -9.19
CA GLU A 92 1.39 -2.55 -9.53
C GLU A 92 2.23 -2.81 -8.27
N LEU A 93 3.19 -3.74 -8.36
CA LEU A 93 4.05 -4.10 -7.24
C LEU A 93 5.04 -2.97 -6.93
N ILE A 94 4.99 -2.44 -5.71
CA ILE A 94 5.90 -1.37 -5.28
C ILE A 94 6.89 -1.82 -4.21
N TYR A 95 6.58 -2.89 -3.47
CA TYR A 95 7.45 -3.44 -2.43
C TYR A 95 7.26 -4.95 -2.31
N GLU A 96 8.36 -5.69 -2.19
CA GLU A 96 8.36 -7.10 -1.81
C GLU A 96 9.49 -7.31 -0.80
N ARG A 97 9.15 -7.91 0.34
CA ARG A 97 10.13 -8.23 1.39
C ARG A 97 11.07 -9.29 0.85
N SER A 98 12.32 -8.92 0.61
CA SER A 98 13.35 -9.87 0.20
C SER A 98 13.57 -10.87 1.33
N VAL A 99 13.33 -12.15 1.06
CA VAL A 99 13.73 -13.24 1.96
C VAL A 99 15.25 -13.28 1.93
N ARG A 100 15.89 -12.93 3.05
CA ARG A 100 17.31 -13.24 3.27
C ARG A 100 17.46 -14.66 3.79
#